data_AF-A0A421K1V2-F1
#
_entry.id   AF-A0A421K1V2-F1
#
_cell.length_a   1.000
_cell.length_b   1.000
_cell.length_c   1.000
_cell.angle_alpha   90.00
_cell.angle_beta   90.00
_cell.angle_gamma   90.00
#
_symmetry.space_group_name_H-M   'P 1'
#
loop_
_entity.id
_entity.type
_entity.pdbx_description
1 polymer ?
#
loop_
_entity_poly.entity_id
_entity_poly.type
_entity_poly.pdbx_seq_one_letter_code
_entity_poly.pdbx_strand_id
1 'polypeptide(L)'
;MMIKPTVLLFLLSLLFVSLQANAKPHEREWYEPERVFGGQVYLRTAGNPNKPAVVMVHGLGDEASTCWEDILQRLKKDYFIFTFDLPGFGRSTKQNALYSPVNYARLIHQLTDKHVGKPFHLVGHSMGGAISLQFTHSYPAAVKTLTLISAAGILHRQAYTKYLAPLGVDKVLNQYNVFNERKVTDLAGTLMSALEKRYPVNMDLLINLEPFRNKVLRGDPSAIAGLALVQNDFSRIPETVHQPTLIVWGEQDKIAPVRTGYVLESLMPDARLELIPNGGHVAFIDQPELFHDMLRPHLSQSTKTKAKSSTKQATPPFRQTVQCNSESGHVISGRIGSLLIQSCEDVVVQDAEINNIVIIDSNVSLRNTRVISMGTALKTRNSNVTITGGHLEGEVAIETNNSRLDIAGTQLVGHQAAVKAPQDSTLIFSLGRIDSPLYDDLVIHGMKVVAPGSYL
;
A
#
# COMPACT_ATOMS: atom_id res chain seq x y z
N MET A 1 -4.05 -54.46 -41.20
CA MET A 1 -4.73 -55.07 -40.04
C MET A 1 -5.86 -54.11 -39.65
N MET A 2 -7.10 -54.40 -40.07
CA MET A 2 -8.26 -53.52 -39.83
C MET A 2 -8.69 -53.63 -38.36
N ILE A 3 -8.61 -52.53 -37.61
CA ILE A 3 -9.12 -52.45 -36.25
C ILE A 3 -10.64 -52.62 -36.31
N LYS A 4 -11.19 -53.63 -35.62
CA LYS A 4 -12.64 -53.88 -35.59
C LYS A 4 -13.37 -52.66 -34.99
N PRO A 5 -14.53 -52.25 -35.54
CA PRO A 5 -15.26 -51.05 -35.09
C PRO A 5 -15.56 -51.01 -33.59
N THR A 6 -15.77 -52.17 -32.98
CA THR A 6 -16.00 -52.35 -31.53
C THR A 6 -14.78 -52.00 -30.67
N VAL A 7 -13.56 -52.24 -31.16
CA VAL A 7 -12.32 -51.87 -30.46
C VAL A 7 -12.08 -50.36 -30.54
N LEU A 8 -12.44 -49.73 -31.67
CA LEU A 8 -12.37 -48.28 -31.83
C LEU A 8 -13.38 -47.56 -30.93
N LEU A 9 -14.61 -48.07 -30.81
CA LEU A 9 -15.62 -47.53 -29.88
C LEU A 9 -15.19 -47.67 -28.41
N PHE A 10 -14.57 -48.80 -28.05
CA PHE A 10 -14.07 -49.04 -26.69
C PHE A 10 -12.91 -48.10 -26.34
N LEU A 11 -11.96 -47.91 -27.28
CA LEU A 11 -10.87 -46.95 -27.12
C LEU A 11 -11.36 -45.50 -27.04
N LEU A 12 -12.34 -45.11 -27.86
CA LEU A 12 -12.99 -43.79 -27.78
C LEU A 12 -13.72 -43.60 -26.45
N SER A 13 -14.39 -44.64 -25.92
CA SER A 13 -15.06 -44.58 -24.62
C SER A 13 -14.06 -44.47 -23.46
N LEU A 14 -12.92 -45.17 -23.52
CA LEU A 14 -11.83 -45.04 -22.55
C LEU A 14 -11.14 -43.67 -22.62
N LEU A 15 -11.01 -43.09 -23.82
CA LEU A 15 -10.52 -41.72 -24.00
C LEU A 15 -11.52 -40.70 -23.41
N PHE A 16 -12.83 -40.89 -23.61
CA PHE A 16 -13.87 -40.03 -23.04
C PHE A 16 -13.93 -40.13 -21.51
N VAL A 17 -13.80 -41.35 -20.96
CA VAL A 17 -13.77 -41.59 -19.51
C VAL A 17 -12.49 -41.02 -18.88
N SER A 18 -11.34 -41.08 -19.55
CA SER A 18 -10.09 -40.46 -19.04
C SER A 18 -10.09 -38.94 -19.15
N LEU A 19 -10.71 -38.37 -20.20
CA LEU A 19 -10.96 -36.92 -20.32
C LEU A 19 -11.94 -36.40 -19.25
N GLN A 20 -12.95 -37.19 -18.87
CA GLN A 20 -13.86 -36.85 -17.76
C GLN A 20 -13.24 -37.10 -16.38
N ALA A 21 -12.38 -38.10 -16.21
CA ALA A 21 -11.74 -38.42 -14.93
C ALA A 21 -10.73 -37.34 -14.46
N ASN A 22 -10.20 -36.52 -15.39
CA ASN A 22 -9.34 -35.38 -15.08
C ASN A 22 -10.06 -34.03 -15.05
N ALA A 23 -11.37 -33.98 -15.31
CA ALA A 23 -12.15 -32.76 -15.20
C ALA A 23 -12.39 -32.46 -13.71
N LYS A 24 -11.58 -31.57 -13.13
CA LYS A 24 -11.83 -31.06 -11.78
C LYS A 24 -13.17 -30.30 -11.80
N PRO A 25 -14.24 -30.81 -11.15
CA PRO A 25 -15.54 -30.15 -11.20
C PRO A 25 -15.41 -28.75 -10.60
N HIS A 26 -15.97 -27.76 -11.31
CA HIS A 26 -15.92 -26.34 -10.96
C HIS A 26 -14.54 -25.67 -11.01
N GLU A 27 -13.55 -26.26 -11.69
CA GLU A 27 -12.34 -25.53 -12.12
C GLU A 27 -12.40 -25.27 -13.63
N ARG A 28 -12.09 -24.04 -14.05
CA ARG A 28 -12.05 -23.65 -15.47
C ARG A 28 -10.91 -22.67 -15.70
N GLU A 29 -10.29 -22.78 -16.87
CA GLU A 29 -9.24 -21.88 -17.33
C GLU A 29 -9.52 -21.50 -18.78
N TRP A 30 -9.39 -20.23 -19.14
CA TRP A 30 -9.60 -19.76 -20.51
C TRP A 30 -8.90 -18.42 -20.76
N TYR A 31 -8.84 -18.03 -22.04
CA TYR A 31 -8.40 -16.71 -22.46
C TYR A 31 -9.61 -15.89 -22.89
N GLU A 32 -9.62 -14.61 -22.53
CA GLU A 32 -10.68 -13.68 -22.93
C GLU A 32 -10.11 -12.36 -23.46
N PRO A 33 -10.63 -11.84 -24.60
CA PRO A 33 -10.27 -10.52 -25.08
C PRO A 33 -10.69 -9.43 -24.08
N GLU A 34 -9.81 -8.47 -23.84
CA GLU A 34 -10.11 -7.30 -23.02
C GLU A 34 -9.89 -5.98 -23.78
N ARG A 35 -10.61 -4.92 -23.39
CA ARG A 35 -10.65 -3.66 -24.15
C ARG A 35 -9.77 -2.56 -23.57
N VAL A 36 -9.24 -2.75 -22.37
CA VAL A 36 -8.48 -1.73 -21.64
C VAL A 36 -7.05 -1.66 -22.16
N PHE A 37 -6.42 -2.81 -22.39
CA PHE A 37 -5.07 -2.92 -22.93
C PHE A 37 -5.07 -3.41 -24.38
N GLY A 38 -6.16 -4.02 -24.87
CA GLY A 38 -6.29 -4.51 -26.24
C GLY A 38 -5.67 -5.89 -26.48
N GLY A 39 -5.60 -6.73 -25.44
CA GLY A 39 -5.01 -8.06 -25.48
C GLY A 39 -5.96 -9.18 -25.06
N GLN A 40 -5.37 -10.34 -24.75
CA GLN A 40 -6.04 -11.48 -24.12
C GLN A 40 -5.62 -11.58 -22.65
N VAL A 41 -6.59 -11.82 -21.78
CA VAL A 41 -6.36 -12.12 -20.37
C VAL A 41 -6.56 -13.60 -20.13
N TYR A 42 -5.61 -14.21 -19.43
CA TYR A 42 -5.78 -15.55 -18.89
C TYR A 42 -6.59 -15.49 -17.59
N LEU A 43 -7.66 -16.29 -17.52
CA LEU A 43 -8.56 -16.37 -16.38
C LEU A 43 -8.63 -17.79 -15.84
N ARG A 44 -8.86 -17.90 -14.53
CA ARG A 44 -9.10 -19.15 -13.85
C ARG A 44 -10.20 -18.98 -12.79
N THR A 45 -11.06 -20.00 -12.71
CA THR A 45 -12.06 -20.11 -11.65
C THR A 45 -11.92 -21.42 -10.91
N ALA A 46 -12.26 -21.41 -9.62
CA ALA A 46 -12.36 -22.61 -8.80
C ALA A 46 -13.55 -22.52 -7.83
N GLY A 47 -14.21 -23.65 -7.56
CA GLY A 47 -15.33 -23.70 -6.62
C GLY A 47 -16.68 -23.36 -7.25
N ASN A 48 -17.77 -23.60 -6.51
CA ASN A 48 -19.12 -23.52 -7.04
C ASN A 48 -19.55 -22.06 -7.30
N PRO A 49 -19.96 -21.67 -8.52
CA PRO A 49 -20.34 -20.29 -8.86
C PRO A 49 -21.55 -19.74 -8.08
N ASN A 50 -22.32 -20.59 -7.41
CA ASN A 50 -23.43 -20.17 -6.53
C ASN A 50 -22.97 -19.81 -5.10
N LYS A 51 -21.68 -19.91 -4.79
CA LYS A 51 -21.10 -19.53 -3.49
C LYS A 51 -20.64 -18.06 -3.52
N PRO A 52 -20.44 -17.42 -2.35
CA PRO A 52 -19.86 -16.08 -2.29
C PRO A 52 -18.53 -16.01 -3.05
N ALA A 53 -18.33 -14.95 -3.83
CA ALA A 53 -17.17 -14.85 -4.69
C ALA A 53 -15.96 -14.17 -4.01
N VAL A 54 -14.76 -14.64 -4.34
CA VAL A 54 -13.47 -14.06 -3.96
C VAL A 54 -12.66 -13.79 -5.22
N VAL A 55 -12.38 -12.53 -5.51
CA VAL A 55 -11.55 -12.08 -6.62
C VAL A 55 -10.13 -11.82 -6.09
N MET A 56 -9.11 -12.42 -6.71
CA MET A 56 -7.72 -12.29 -6.27
C MET A 56 -6.85 -11.61 -7.32
N VAL A 57 -6.11 -10.57 -6.91
CA VAL A 57 -5.29 -9.71 -7.77
C VAL A 57 -3.83 -9.82 -7.37
N HIS A 58 -3.01 -10.44 -8.21
CA HIS A 58 -1.59 -10.70 -7.92
C HIS A 58 -0.71 -9.43 -8.01
N GLY A 59 0.50 -9.53 -7.45
CA GLY A 59 1.52 -8.47 -7.48
C GLY A 59 2.34 -8.41 -8.78
N LEU A 60 3.44 -7.67 -8.77
CA LEU A 60 4.43 -7.72 -9.85
C LEU A 60 5.11 -9.09 -9.88
N GLY A 61 5.37 -9.62 -11.08
CA GLY A 61 6.07 -10.90 -11.26
C GLY A 61 5.32 -11.84 -12.18
N ASP A 62 6.08 -12.74 -12.83
CA ASP A 62 5.54 -13.69 -13.80
C ASP A 62 4.98 -14.96 -13.14
N GLU A 63 5.13 -15.13 -11.82
CA GLU A 63 4.34 -16.09 -11.04
C GLU A 63 2.84 -15.76 -11.13
N ALA A 64 2.49 -14.49 -11.30
CA ALA A 64 1.12 -14.03 -11.58
C ALA A 64 0.05 -14.69 -10.69
N SER A 65 -1.04 -15.21 -11.26
CA SER A 65 -2.11 -15.86 -10.49
C SER A 65 -1.72 -17.18 -9.83
N THR A 66 -0.55 -17.77 -10.15
CA THR A 66 -0.11 -19.03 -9.53
C THR A 66 0.26 -18.88 -8.06
N CYS A 67 0.57 -17.66 -7.61
CA CYS A 67 0.84 -17.38 -6.19
C CYS A 67 -0.35 -17.68 -5.27
N TRP A 68 -1.56 -17.82 -5.83
CA TRP A 68 -2.78 -18.10 -5.09
C TRP A 68 -3.07 -19.58 -4.88
N GLU A 69 -2.27 -20.51 -5.41
CA GLU A 69 -2.65 -21.93 -5.49
C GLU A 69 -3.02 -22.53 -4.12
N ASP A 70 -2.20 -22.34 -3.08
CA ASP A 70 -2.48 -22.87 -1.74
C ASP A 70 -3.78 -22.29 -1.16
N ILE A 71 -3.96 -20.97 -1.24
CA ILE A 71 -5.15 -20.27 -0.77
C ILE A 71 -6.40 -20.74 -1.54
N LEU A 72 -6.27 -20.93 -2.85
CA LEU A 72 -7.32 -21.42 -3.72
C LEU A 72 -7.78 -22.81 -3.28
N GLN A 73 -6.85 -23.73 -3.03
CA GLN A 73 -7.18 -25.08 -2.57
C GLN A 73 -7.95 -25.08 -1.23
N ARG A 74 -7.61 -24.16 -0.32
CA ARG A 74 -8.27 -24.02 0.99
C ARG A 74 -9.66 -23.41 0.90
N LEU A 75 -9.86 -22.42 0.03
CA LEU A 75 -11.10 -21.63 -0.02
C LEU A 75 -12.16 -22.19 -0.99
N LYS A 76 -11.79 -22.97 -2.02
CA LYS A 76 -12.68 -23.36 -3.12
C LYS A 76 -13.90 -24.21 -2.72
N LYS A 77 -13.88 -24.78 -1.51
CA LYS A 77 -15.01 -25.54 -0.96
C LYS A 77 -16.18 -24.62 -0.60
N ASP A 78 -15.86 -23.44 -0.07
CA ASP A 78 -16.85 -22.53 0.52
C ASP A 78 -17.10 -21.28 -0.33
N TYR A 79 -16.19 -20.98 -1.26
CA TYR A 79 -16.22 -19.77 -2.10
C TYR A 79 -16.09 -20.09 -3.58
N PHE A 80 -16.62 -19.20 -4.42
CA PHE A 80 -16.29 -19.12 -5.84
C PHE A 80 -15.06 -18.25 -6.01
N ILE A 81 -13.95 -18.81 -6.44
CA ILE A 81 -12.67 -18.11 -6.57
C ILE A 81 -12.48 -17.72 -8.03
N PHE A 82 -12.17 -16.45 -8.26
CA PHE A 82 -11.87 -15.89 -9.57
C PHE A 82 -10.48 -15.26 -9.55
N THR A 83 -9.57 -15.81 -10.33
CA THR A 83 -8.21 -15.30 -10.51
C THR A 83 -7.93 -15.07 -11.99
N PHE A 84 -6.95 -14.23 -12.27
CA PHE A 84 -6.53 -13.89 -13.62
C PHE A 84 -5.09 -13.39 -13.58
N ASP A 85 -4.41 -13.47 -14.71
CA ASP A 85 -3.10 -12.84 -14.87
C ASP A 85 -3.32 -11.41 -15.37
N LEU A 86 -2.77 -10.41 -14.68
CA LEU A 86 -2.78 -9.02 -15.12
C LEU A 86 -2.08 -8.91 -16.49
N PRO A 87 -2.64 -8.18 -17.47
CA PRO A 87 -1.93 -7.84 -18.70
C PRO A 87 -0.51 -7.34 -18.41
N GLY A 88 0.47 -7.82 -19.18
CA GLY A 88 1.89 -7.60 -18.88
C GLY A 88 2.57 -8.71 -18.08
N PHE A 89 1.81 -9.63 -17.47
CA PHE A 89 2.34 -10.66 -16.56
C PHE A 89 1.79 -12.05 -16.87
N GLY A 90 2.54 -13.06 -16.44
CA GLY A 90 2.13 -14.47 -16.52
C GLY A 90 1.77 -14.88 -17.94
N ARG A 91 0.58 -15.46 -18.09
CA ARG A 91 0.03 -15.99 -19.34
C ARG A 91 -0.76 -14.96 -20.14
N SER A 92 -1.07 -13.79 -19.57
CA SER A 92 -1.79 -12.71 -20.26
C SER A 92 -0.90 -12.00 -21.29
N THR A 93 -1.53 -11.31 -22.24
CA THR A 93 -0.80 -10.56 -23.27
C THR A 93 0.18 -9.56 -22.65
N LYS A 94 1.43 -9.60 -23.14
CA LYS A 94 2.51 -8.67 -22.78
C LYS A 94 2.76 -7.75 -23.96
N GLN A 95 2.36 -6.49 -23.83
CA GLN A 95 2.53 -5.48 -24.87
C GLN A 95 3.02 -4.15 -24.29
N ASN A 96 3.29 -3.17 -25.15
CA ASN A 96 3.48 -1.81 -24.66
C ASN A 96 2.13 -1.19 -24.29
N ALA A 97 1.84 -1.07 -23.00
CA ALA A 97 0.64 -0.40 -22.54
C ALA A 97 0.89 0.32 -21.21
N LEU A 98 0.03 1.27 -20.86
CA LEU A 98 0.09 1.96 -19.58
C LEU A 98 -0.54 1.10 -18.48
N TYR A 99 0.28 0.30 -17.81
CA TYR A 99 -0.09 -0.60 -16.71
C TYR A 99 -0.30 0.14 -15.38
N SER A 100 -1.21 1.13 -15.36
CA SER A 100 -1.52 1.91 -14.16
C SER A 100 -2.58 1.25 -13.27
N PRO A 101 -2.59 1.53 -11.95
CA PRO A 101 -3.66 1.07 -11.05
C PRO A 101 -5.06 1.41 -11.55
N VAL A 102 -5.27 2.61 -12.10
CA VAL A 102 -6.56 3.04 -12.68
C VAL A 102 -6.97 2.16 -13.87
N ASN A 103 -6.06 1.86 -14.80
CA ASN A 103 -6.38 1.00 -15.94
C ASN A 103 -6.64 -0.44 -15.50
N TYR A 104 -5.86 -0.97 -14.57
CA TYR A 104 -6.15 -2.30 -14.01
C TYR A 104 -7.49 -2.36 -13.27
N ALA A 105 -7.88 -1.31 -12.54
CA ALA A 105 -9.20 -1.25 -11.92
C ALA A 105 -10.32 -1.31 -12.97
N ARG A 106 -10.17 -0.62 -14.12
CA ARG A 106 -11.12 -0.73 -15.25
C ARG A 106 -11.17 -2.13 -15.84
N LEU A 107 -10.02 -2.81 -15.94
CA LEU A 107 -9.98 -4.20 -16.39
C LEU A 107 -10.72 -5.12 -15.43
N ILE A 108 -10.44 -5.04 -14.13
CA ILE A 108 -11.12 -5.85 -13.10
C ILE A 108 -12.63 -5.63 -13.18
N HIS A 109 -13.08 -4.39 -13.39
CA HIS A 109 -14.49 -4.10 -13.57
C HIS A 109 -15.07 -4.82 -14.78
N GLN A 110 -14.40 -4.74 -15.94
CA GLN A 110 -14.81 -5.44 -17.16
C GLN A 110 -14.90 -6.97 -16.95
N LEU A 111 -13.89 -7.58 -16.32
CA LEU A 111 -13.85 -9.03 -16.12
C LEU A 111 -14.92 -9.49 -15.12
N THR A 112 -15.04 -8.79 -13.99
CA THR A 112 -15.97 -9.19 -12.92
C THR A 112 -17.43 -8.96 -13.28
N ASP A 113 -17.76 -7.95 -14.09
CA ASP A 113 -19.14 -7.68 -14.51
C ASP A 113 -19.80 -8.84 -15.27
N LYS A 114 -18.98 -9.63 -15.99
CA LYS A 114 -19.45 -10.76 -16.77
C LYS A 114 -19.48 -12.09 -16.00
N HIS A 115 -18.55 -12.26 -15.06
CA HIS A 115 -18.23 -13.58 -14.51
C HIS A 115 -18.46 -13.73 -13.01
N VAL A 116 -18.64 -12.63 -12.28
CA VAL A 116 -18.61 -12.63 -10.82
C VAL A 116 -19.85 -11.94 -10.26
N GLY A 117 -20.61 -12.65 -9.41
CA GLY A 117 -21.72 -12.06 -8.68
C GLY A 117 -21.25 -10.97 -7.72
N LYS A 118 -21.93 -9.82 -7.72
CA LYS A 118 -21.65 -8.68 -6.84
C LYS A 118 -22.62 -8.66 -5.64
N PRO A 119 -22.21 -8.15 -4.47
CA PRO A 119 -20.83 -7.75 -4.14
C PRO A 119 -19.94 -8.96 -3.83
N PHE A 120 -18.65 -8.89 -4.16
CA PHE A 120 -17.67 -9.95 -3.95
C PHE A 120 -16.56 -9.53 -2.98
N HIS A 121 -15.83 -10.50 -2.42
CA HIS A 121 -14.63 -10.24 -1.63
C HIS A 121 -13.44 -9.98 -2.56
N LEU A 122 -12.67 -8.92 -2.31
CA LEU A 122 -11.52 -8.55 -3.13
C LEU A 122 -10.24 -8.70 -2.33
N VAL A 123 -9.28 -9.46 -2.85
CA VAL A 123 -7.98 -9.73 -2.22
C VAL A 123 -6.87 -9.32 -3.18
N GLY A 124 -5.94 -8.47 -2.72
CA GLY A 124 -4.82 -8.01 -3.54
C GLY A 124 -3.49 -8.09 -2.83
N HIS A 125 -2.44 -8.56 -3.51
CA HIS A 125 -1.06 -8.60 -2.99
C HIS A 125 -0.15 -7.59 -3.69
N SER A 126 0.66 -6.86 -2.93
CA SER A 126 1.69 -5.94 -3.45
C SER A 126 1.07 -4.90 -4.40
N MET A 127 1.49 -4.86 -5.68
CA MET A 127 0.85 -4.04 -6.71
C MET A 127 -0.65 -4.35 -6.84
N GLY A 128 -1.05 -5.61 -6.76
CA GLY A 128 -2.45 -6.04 -6.75
C GLY A 128 -3.23 -5.50 -5.56
N GLY A 129 -2.57 -5.24 -4.43
CA GLY A 129 -3.15 -4.55 -3.26
C GLY A 129 -3.49 -3.09 -3.59
N ALA A 130 -2.55 -2.36 -4.20
CA ALA A 130 -2.78 -0.98 -4.62
C ALA A 130 -3.86 -0.87 -5.73
N ILE A 131 -3.86 -1.80 -6.68
CA ILE A 131 -4.91 -1.94 -7.69
C ILE A 131 -6.27 -2.21 -7.02
N SER A 132 -6.31 -3.07 -6.00
CA SER A 132 -7.55 -3.40 -5.29
C SER A 132 -8.09 -2.23 -4.48
N LEU A 133 -7.20 -1.44 -3.88
CA LEU A 133 -7.56 -0.19 -3.21
C LEU A 133 -8.15 0.82 -4.22
N GLN A 134 -7.49 1.02 -5.36
CA GLN A 134 -8.00 1.85 -6.45
C GLN A 134 -9.34 1.36 -6.99
N PHE A 135 -9.51 0.05 -7.19
CA PHE A 135 -10.75 -0.56 -7.65
C PHE A 135 -11.89 -0.31 -6.67
N THR A 136 -11.64 -0.48 -5.37
CA THR A 136 -12.66 -0.31 -4.33
C THR A 136 -13.12 1.14 -4.27
N HIS A 137 -12.22 2.11 -4.45
CA HIS A 137 -12.58 3.52 -4.60
C HIS A 137 -13.43 3.79 -5.85
N SER A 138 -13.05 3.24 -7.01
CA SER A 138 -13.77 3.46 -8.26
C SER A 138 -15.12 2.73 -8.35
N TYR A 139 -15.25 1.57 -7.70
CA TYR A 139 -16.41 0.68 -7.79
C TYR A 139 -16.85 0.14 -6.42
N PRO A 140 -17.17 1.00 -5.44
CA PRO A 140 -17.39 0.59 -4.05
C PRO A 140 -18.55 -0.41 -3.87
N ALA A 141 -19.58 -0.30 -4.71
CA ALA A 141 -20.76 -1.19 -4.65
C ALA A 141 -20.45 -2.64 -5.09
N ALA A 142 -19.34 -2.88 -5.80
CA ALA A 142 -18.95 -4.22 -6.23
C ALA A 142 -18.22 -5.00 -5.12
N VAL A 143 -17.71 -4.32 -4.10
CA VAL A 143 -16.81 -4.90 -3.08
C VAL A 143 -17.55 -5.09 -1.76
N LYS A 144 -17.56 -6.33 -1.27
CA LYS A 144 -18.13 -6.71 0.02
C LYS A 144 -17.12 -6.53 1.16
N THR A 145 -15.90 -7.02 0.96
CA THR A 145 -14.76 -6.80 1.87
C THR A 145 -13.48 -6.66 1.04
N LEU A 146 -12.50 -5.96 1.59
CA LEU A 146 -11.20 -5.72 0.95
C LEU A 146 -10.08 -6.34 1.79
N THR A 147 -9.18 -7.10 1.16
CA THR A 147 -7.95 -7.59 1.78
C THR A 147 -6.74 -7.05 1.04
N LEU A 148 -5.87 -6.33 1.75
CA LEU A 148 -4.65 -5.74 1.24
C LEU A 148 -3.44 -6.46 1.85
N ILE A 149 -2.68 -7.18 1.04
CA ILE A 149 -1.49 -7.92 1.48
C ILE A 149 -0.25 -7.16 1.00
N SER A 150 0.52 -6.58 1.92
CA SER A 150 1.77 -5.86 1.60
C SER A 150 1.65 -4.83 0.47
N ALA A 151 0.57 -4.04 0.44
CA ALA A 151 0.20 -3.17 -0.68
C ALA A 151 1.29 -2.13 -1.02
N ALA A 152 1.84 -2.18 -2.23
CA ALA A 152 2.99 -1.35 -2.60
C ALA A 152 2.59 0.03 -3.18
N GLY A 153 3.50 1.01 -3.11
CA GLY A 153 3.38 2.27 -3.85
C GLY A 153 2.39 3.31 -3.32
N ILE A 154 1.90 3.16 -2.09
CA ILE A 154 0.95 4.11 -1.48
C ILE A 154 1.65 5.32 -0.85
N LEU A 155 2.80 5.13 -0.20
CA LEU A 155 3.56 6.25 0.37
C LEU A 155 4.18 7.10 -0.75
N HIS A 156 4.70 8.28 -0.42
CA HIS A 156 5.46 9.08 -1.38
C HIS A 156 6.82 8.45 -1.66
N ARG A 157 7.21 8.37 -2.93
CA ARG A 157 8.41 7.66 -3.40
C ARG A 157 9.68 7.96 -2.60
N GLN A 158 9.87 9.21 -2.19
CA GLN A 158 11.05 9.63 -1.40
C GLN A 158 11.06 9.08 0.03
N ALA A 159 9.91 8.68 0.59
CA ALA A 159 9.83 8.06 1.91
C ALA A 159 10.36 6.61 1.91
N TYR A 160 10.52 5.99 0.73
CA TYR A 160 10.94 4.60 0.60
C TYR A 160 11.93 4.33 -0.54
N THR A 161 12.64 5.34 -1.04
CA THR A 161 13.70 5.17 -2.07
C THR A 161 14.72 4.08 -1.72
N LYS A 162 15.04 3.89 -0.43
CA LYS A 162 15.92 2.79 0.03
C LYS A 162 15.35 1.39 -0.20
N TYR A 163 14.02 1.24 -0.29
CA TYR A 163 13.30 -0.01 -0.54
C TYR A 163 12.98 -0.24 -2.02
N LEU A 164 13.14 0.78 -2.87
CA LEU A 164 12.92 0.69 -4.33
C LEU A 164 14.10 0.05 -5.08
N ALA A 165 15.28 0.01 -4.46
CA ALA A 165 16.50 -0.54 -5.07
C ALA A 165 16.35 -1.96 -5.68
N PRO A 166 15.65 -2.91 -5.02
CA PRO A 166 15.45 -4.25 -5.58
C PRO A 166 14.54 -4.29 -6.81
N LEU A 167 13.70 -3.27 -7.05
CA LEU A 167 12.73 -3.23 -8.16
C LEU A 167 13.34 -2.78 -9.50
N GLY A 168 14.65 -2.51 -9.54
CA GLY A 168 15.37 -2.24 -10.79
C GLY A 168 15.12 -0.85 -11.39
N VAL A 169 14.42 0.05 -10.69
CA VAL A 169 14.25 1.46 -11.12
C VAL A 169 15.61 2.16 -11.24
N ASP A 170 16.54 1.80 -10.37
CA ASP A 170 17.92 2.25 -10.35
C ASP A 170 18.71 1.76 -11.57
N LYS A 171 18.32 0.65 -12.20
CA LYS A 171 18.94 0.22 -13.47
C LYS A 171 18.56 1.12 -14.64
N VAL A 172 17.36 1.71 -14.62
CA VAL A 172 16.93 2.72 -15.62
C VAL A 172 17.76 4.01 -15.46
N LEU A 173 18.08 4.39 -14.22
CA LEU A 173 18.87 5.58 -13.91
C LEU A 173 20.38 5.37 -14.12
N ASN A 174 20.90 4.18 -13.81
CA ASN A 174 22.31 3.82 -13.98
C ASN A 174 22.76 3.75 -15.44
N GLN A 175 21.84 3.67 -16.40
CA GLN A 175 22.17 3.67 -17.84
C GLN A 175 22.68 5.05 -18.34
N TYR A 176 22.60 6.10 -17.51
CA TYR A 176 23.12 7.44 -17.81
C TYR A 176 24.48 7.78 -17.15
N ASN A 177 25.28 6.77 -16.78
CA ASN A 177 26.69 6.92 -16.38
C ASN A 177 26.94 7.88 -15.19
N VAL A 178 26.29 7.63 -14.05
CA VAL A 178 26.58 8.38 -12.81
C VAL A 178 26.81 7.39 -11.64
N PHE A 179 28.10 7.02 -11.50
CA PHE A 179 28.79 6.40 -10.36
C PHE A 179 28.62 4.91 -10.00
N ASN A 180 29.78 4.33 -9.67
CA ASN A 180 30.05 2.94 -9.28
C ASN A 180 29.38 2.52 -7.96
N GLU A 181 29.20 1.19 -7.86
CA GLU A 181 28.45 0.47 -6.83
C GLU A 181 28.95 0.65 -5.38
N ARG A 182 27.99 0.50 -4.45
CA ARG A 182 28.07 0.23 -2.99
C ARG A 182 27.88 1.36 -1.97
N LYS A 183 27.47 2.57 -2.37
CA LYS A 183 26.88 3.58 -1.45
C LYS A 183 25.66 4.31 -2.04
N VAL A 184 24.85 3.60 -2.82
CA VAL A 184 23.89 4.21 -3.76
C VAL A 184 22.53 4.54 -3.12
N THR A 185 22.13 3.91 -2.00
CA THR A 185 20.75 4.01 -1.50
C THR A 185 20.34 5.41 -1.01
N ASP A 186 21.24 6.17 -0.38
CA ASP A 186 20.96 7.55 0.04
C ASP A 186 21.35 8.60 -1.01
N LEU A 187 22.42 8.34 -1.76
CA LEU A 187 22.93 9.28 -2.75
C LEU A 187 22.02 9.36 -3.98
N ALA A 188 21.44 8.24 -4.42
CA ALA A 188 20.48 8.22 -5.53
C ALA A 188 19.19 8.97 -5.18
N GLY A 189 18.67 8.82 -3.95
CA GLY A 189 17.53 9.61 -3.47
C GLY A 189 17.84 11.11 -3.43
N THR A 190 19.05 11.48 -3.01
CA THR A 190 19.52 12.88 -2.97
C THR A 190 19.71 13.47 -4.38
N LEU A 191 20.30 12.72 -5.30
CA LEU A 191 20.47 13.10 -6.71
C LEU A 191 19.13 13.21 -7.45
N MET A 192 18.20 12.28 -7.23
CA MET A 192 16.85 12.36 -7.80
C MET A 192 16.08 13.56 -7.27
N SER A 193 16.22 13.89 -5.98
CA SER A 193 15.64 15.10 -5.40
C SER A 193 16.23 16.38 -6.01
N ALA A 194 17.54 16.39 -6.29
CA ALA A 194 18.21 17.51 -6.95
C ALA A 194 17.81 17.64 -8.44
N LEU A 195 17.59 16.52 -9.13
CA LEU A 195 17.13 16.49 -10.52
C LEU A 195 15.66 16.92 -10.64
N GLU A 196 14.76 16.45 -9.77
CA GLU A 196 13.36 16.91 -9.74
C GLU A 196 13.27 18.42 -9.47
N LYS A 197 14.10 18.93 -8.56
CA LYS A 197 14.15 20.36 -8.24
C LYS A 197 14.66 21.20 -9.42
N ARG A 198 15.49 20.62 -10.30
CA ARG A 198 16.14 21.32 -11.42
C ARG A 198 15.44 21.14 -12.76
N TYR A 199 14.76 20.01 -12.94
CA TYR A 199 13.91 19.68 -14.07
C TYR A 199 12.66 18.99 -13.50
N PRO A 200 11.56 19.72 -13.26
CA PRO A 200 10.29 19.12 -12.89
C PRO A 200 9.71 18.41 -14.12
N VAL A 201 10.36 17.33 -14.55
CA VAL A 201 9.84 16.47 -15.60
C VAL A 201 8.71 15.69 -14.97
N ASN A 202 7.49 16.02 -15.35
CA ASN A 202 6.32 15.30 -14.88
C ASN A 202 6.39 13.86 -15.43
N MET A 203 6.82 12.91 -14.60
CA MET A 203 6.95 11.51 -14.98
C MET A 203 5.59 10.89 -15.32
N ASP A 204 4.47 11.42 -14.80
CA ASP A 204 3.11 11.05 -15.19
C ASP A 204 2.90 11.36 -16.68
N LEU A 205 3.35 12.51 -17.15
CA LEU A 205 3.22 12.86 -18.56
C LEU A 205 4.09 11.95 -19.43
N LEU A 206 5.32 11.65 -18.99
CA LEU A 206 6.24 10.82 -19.77
C LEU A 206 5.78 9.37 -19.88
N ILE A 207 5.29 8.75 -18.80
CA ILE A 207 4.85 7.35 -18.85
C ILE A 207 3.64 7.15 -19.77
N ASN A 208 2.84 8.19 -20.00
CA ASN A 208 1.75 8.19 -20.98
C ASN A 208 2.25 8.13 -22.45
N LEU A 209 3.50 8.49 -22.72
CA LEU A 209 4.09 8.45 -24.06
C LEU A 209 4.60 7.05 -24.42
N GLU A 210 4.06 6.46 -25.48
CA GLU A 210 4.52 5.16 -26.01
C GLU A 210 6.02 5.13 -26.32
N PRO A 211 6.63 6.15 -26.98
CA PRO A 211 8.07 6.16 -27.23
C PRO A 211 8.90 6.12 -25.95
N PHE A 212 8.44 6.74 -24.86
CA PHE A 212 9.11 6.69 -23.57
C PHE A 212 9.07 5.26 -23.01
N ARG A 213 7.89 4.65 -22.95
CA ARG A 213 7.74 3.26 -22.48
C ARG A 213 8.58 2.29 -23.32
N ASN A 214 8.61 2.44 -24.64
CA ASN A 214 9.36 1.54 -25.53
C ASN A 214 10.88 1.78 -25.47
N LYS A 215 11.34 3.04 -25.50
CA LYS A 215 12.78 3.33 -25.62
C LYS A 215 13.49 3.44 -24.28
N VAL A 216 12.83 4.01 -23.26
CA VAL A 216 13.42 4.23 -21.93
C VAL A 216 13.15 3.03 -21.02
N LEU A 217 11.89 2.58 -20.97
CA LEU A 217 11.49 1.42 -20.17
C LEU A 217 11.59 0.10 -20.95
N ARG A 218 12.12 0.14 -22.18
CA ARG A 218 12.36 -1.04 -23.05
C ARG A 218 11.14 -1.89 -23.36
N GLY A 219 9.94 -1.33 -23.19
CA GLY A 219 8.68 -2.07 -23.31
C GLY A 219 8.49 -3.13 -22.22
N ASP A 220 9.30 -3.13 -21.16
CA ASP A 220 9.20 -4.09 -20.06
C ASP A 220 7.93 -3.80 -19.22
N PRO A 221 6.95 -4.72 -19.17
CA PRO A 221 5.75 -4.53 -18.37
C PRO A 221 6.03 -4.29 -16.89
N SER A 222 7.08 -4.91 -16.33
CA SER A 222 7.43 -4.73 -14.92
C SER A 222 7.92 -3.31 -14.62
N ALA A 223 8.84 -2.79 -15.43
CA ALA A 223 9.30 -1.40 -15.31
C ALA A 223 8.18 -0.39 -15.54
N ILE A 224 7.31 -0.62 -16.53
CA ILE A 224 6.16 0.26 -16.80
C ILE A 224 5.17 0.23 -15.64
N ALA A 225 4.77 -0.95 -15.17
CA ALA A 225 3.81 -1.08 -14.07
C ALA A 225 4.38 -0.55 -12.75
N GLY A 226 5.66 -0.82 -12.46
CA GLY A 226 6.35 -0.30 -11.28
C GLY A 226 6.42 1.23 -11.28
N LEU A 227 6.77 1.84 -12.43
CA LEU A 227 6.75 3.30 -12.54
C LEU A 227 5.32 3.86 -12.43
N ALA A 228 4.35 3.25 -13.11
CA ALA A 228 2.95 3.69 -13.06
C ALA A 228 2.38 3.61 -11.64
N LEU A 229 2.79 2.60 -10.87
CA LEU A 229 2.39 2.41 -9.48
C LEU A 229 2.91 3.53 -8.58
N VAL A 230 4.21 3.84 -8.62
CA VAL A 230 4.81 4.89 -7.75
C VAL A 230 4.41 6.31 -8.13
N GLN A 231 3.83 6.48 -9.32
CA GLN A 231 3.31 7.74 -9.83
C GLN A 231 1.80 7.88 -9.59
N ASN A 232 1.10 6.79 -9.26
CA ASN A 232 -0.34 6.84 -9.07
C ASN A 232 -0.70 7.65 -7.83
N ASP A 233 -1.60 8.62 -7.97
CA ASP A 233 -2.06 9.42 -6.85
C ASP A 233 -3.06 8.64 -5.98
N PHE A 234 -2.61 8.23 -4.79
CA PHE A 234 -3.44 7.59 -3.76
C PHE A 234 -3.91 8.57 -2.68
N SER A 235 -3.60 9.86 -2.79
CA SER A 235 -3.69 10.84 -1.69
C SER A 235 -5.03 10.88 -0.96
N ARG A 236 -6.14 10.71 -1.68
CA ARG A 236 -7.50 10.71 -1.12
C ARG A 236 -8.20 9.36 -1.15
N ILE A 237 -7.60 8.36 -1.79
CA ILE A 237 -8.25 7.08 -2.05
C ILE A 237 -8.59 6.33 -0.76
N PRO A 238 -7.67 6.16 0.22
CA PRO A 238 -7.97 5.42 1.45
C PRO A 238 -9.20 5.94 2.21
N GLU A 239 -9.41 7.25 2.29
CA GLU A 239 -10.51 7.87 3.04
C GLU A 239 -11.89 7.57 2.46
N THR A 240 -11.95 7.23 1.16
CA THR A 240 -13.21 6.91 0.46
C THR A 240 -13.61 5.45 0.56
N VAL A 241 -12.75 4.60 1.11
CA VAL A 241 -12.97 3.15 1.20
C VAL A 241 -13.57 2.83 2.56
N HIS A 242 -14.87 2.56 2.55
CA HIS A 242 -15.68 2.23 3.74
C HIS A 242 -16.00 0.73 3.86
N GLN A 243 -15.47 -0.09 2.96
CA GLN A 243 -15.63 -1.54 3.01
C GLN A 243 -14.81 -2.08 4.19
N PRO A 244 -15.32 -3.08 4.93
CA PRO A 244 -14.54 -3.79 5.93
C PRO A 244 -13.22 -4.25 5.31
N THR A 245 -12.10 -3.79 5.86
CA THR A 245 -10.77 -3.99 5.28
C THR A 245 -9.86 -4.76 6.24
N LEU A 246 -9.24 -5.82 5.73
CA LEU A 246 -8.11 -6.49 6.37
C LEU A 246 -6.82 -6.07 5.68
N ILE A 247 -5.89 -5.49 6.43
CA ILE A 247 -4.53 -5.22 5.96
C ILE A 247 -3.63 -6.28 6.58
N VAL A 248 -2.87 -7.00 5.76
CA VAL A 248 -1.89 -7.99 6.22
C VAL A 248 -0.50 -7.59 5.77
N TRP A 249 0.48 -7.65 6.68
CA TRP A 249 1.87 -7.30 6.37
C TRP A 249 2.87 -8.20 7.07
N GLY A 250 3.98 -8.54 6.40
CA GLY A 250 5.13 -9.15 7.07
C GLY A 250 5.94 -8.13 7.87
N GLU A 251 6.25 -8.41 9.14
CA GLU A 251 6.98 -7.46 9.99
C GLU A 251 8.37 -7.06 9.44
N GLN A 252 8.99 -7.95 8.67
CA GLN A 252 10.34 -7.81 8.12
C GLN A 252 10.31 -7.59 6.60
N ASP A 253 9.23 -7.06 6.05
CA ASP A 253 9.12 -6.74 4.63
C ASP A 253 10.19 -5.71 4.22
N LYS A 254 11.11 -6.14 3.34
CA LYS A 254 12.21 -5.33 2.80
C LYS A 254 11.90 -4.74 1.42
N ILE A 255 10.73 -5.04 0.85
CA ILE A 255 10.31 -4.56 -0.47
C ILE A 255 9.31 -3.41 -0.29
N ALA A 256 8.27 -3.62 0.52
CA ALA A 256 7.27 -2.61 0.81
C ALA A 256 7.27 -2.32 2.33
N PRO A 257 7.43 -1.05 2.75
CA PRO A 257 7.55 -0.76 4.17
C PRO A 257 6.22 -1.01 4.89
N VAL A 258 6.28 -1.75 6.01
CA VAL A 258 5.14 -1.99 6.93
C VAL A 258 4.46 -0.70 7.39
N ARG A 259 5.20 0.41 7.37
CA ARG A 259 4.68 1.77 7.59
C ARG A 259 3.43 2.09 6.77
N THR A 260 3.36 1.59 5.53
CA THR A 260 2.19 1.75 4.67
C THR A 260 0.94 1.12 5.29
N GLY A 261 1.08 -0.06 5.92
CA GLY A 261 -0.02 -0.71 6.61
C GLY A 261 -0.57 0.14 7.76
N TYR A 262 0.31 0.75 8.57
CA TYR A 262 -0.11 1.67 9.64
C TYR A 262 -0.80 2.93 9.09
N VAL A 263 -0.32 3.49 7.98
CA VAL A 263 -0.95 4.66 7.33
C VAL A 263 -2.35 4.30 6.83
N LEU A 264 -2.50 3.19 6.12
CA LEU A 264 -3.79 2.72 5.62
C LEU A 264 -4.76 2.46 6.78
N GLU A 265 -4.32 1.79 7.85
CA GLU A 265 -5.15 1.57 9.05
C GLU A 265 -5.59 2.89 9.70
N SER A 266 -4.72 3.91 9.72
CA SER A 266 -5.08 5.21 10.29
C SER A 266 -6.06 6.02 9.44
N LEU A 267 -6.06 5.85 8.12
CA LEU A 267 -6.87 6.63 7.19
C LEU A 267 -8.19 5.94 6.81
N MET A 268 -8.24 4.61 6.90
CA MET A 268 -9.40 3.80 6.50
C MET A 268 -10.27 3.46 7.73
N PRO A 269 -11.51 3.98 7.84
CA PRO A 269 -12.32 3.87 9.05
C PRO A 269 -12.62 2.43 9.50
N ASP A 270 -12.81 1.52 8.54
CA ASP A 270 -13.19 0.11 8.77
C ASP A 270 -12.03 -0.86 8.49
N ALA A 271 -10.78 -0.37 8.54
CA ALA A 271 -9.60 -1.20 8.40
C ALA A 271 -9.06 -1.71 9.74
N ARG A 272 -8.39 -2.86 9.68
CA ARG A 272 -7.51 -3.36 10.74
C ARG A 272 -6.23 -3.92 10.13
N LEU A 273 -5.12 -3.71 10.80
CA LEU A 273 -3.82 -4.26 10.44
C LEU A 273 -3.52 -5.53 11.25
N GLU A 274 -3.14 -6.58 10.56
CA GLU A 274 -2.63 -7.82 11.14
C GLU A 274 -1.22 -8.08 10.61
N LEU A 275 -0.25 -8.27 11.52
CA LEU A 275 1.14 -8.50 11.17
C LEU A 275 1.46 -9.99 11.22
N ILE A 276 2.21 -10.48 10.24
CA ILE A 276 2.78 -11.83 10.23
C ILE A 276 4.18 -11.74 10.85
N PRO A 277 4.39 -12.33 12.05
CA PRO A 277 5.67 -12.25 12.74
C PRO A 277 6.81 -12.84 11.91
N ASN A 278 7.95 -12.15 11.89
CA ASN A 278 9.12 -12.52 11.07
C ASN A 278 8.82 -12.68 9.56
N GLY A 279 7.66 -12.24 9.08
CA GLY A 279 7.25 -12.38 7.69
C GLY A 279 7.95 -11.37 6.78
N GLY A 280 8.31 -11.81 5.57
CA GLY A 280 8.80 -10.93 4.49
C GLY A 280 7.66 -10.40 3.59
N HIS A 281 8.00 -10.00 2.37
CA HIS A 281 7.03 -9.42 1.42
C HIS A 281 5.92 -10.38 0.98
N VAL A 282 6.26 -11.67 0.89
CA VAL A 282 5.36 -12.76 0.50
C VAL A 282 5.00 -13.64 1.70
N ALA A 283 4.97 -13.07 2.91
CA ALA A 283 4.71 -13.81 4.14
C ALA A 283 3.42 -14.64 4.14
N PHE A 284 2.43 -14.25 3.33
CA PHE A 284 1.20 -15.00 3.15
C PHE A 284 1.40 -16.37 2.46
N ILE A 285 2.48 -16.52 1.67
CA ILE A 285 2.92 -17.77 1.05
C ILE A 285 3.81 -18.55 2.02
N ASP A 286 4.75 -17.86 2.68
CA ASP A 286 5.72 -18.50 3.58
C ASP A 286 5.06 -19.03 4.86
N GLN A 287 4.00 -18.38 5.33
CA GLN A 287 3.27 -18.70 6.57
C GLN A 287 1.75 -18.80 6.28
N PRO A 288 1.31 -19.76 5.45
CA PRO A 288 -0.04 -19.80 4.89
C PRO A 288 -1.12 -20.08 5.93
N GLU A 289 -0.80 -20.86 6.98
CA GLU A 289 -1.74 -21.14 8.08
C GLU A 289 -2.10 -19.87 8.85
N LEU A 290 -1.09 -19.06 9.23
CA LEU A 290 -1.32 -17.79 9.91
C LEU A 290 -2.15 -16.86 9.04
N PHE A 291 -1.78 -16.70 7.76
CA PHE A 291 -2.55 -15.86 6.84
C PHE A 291 -4.00 -16.34 6.69
N HIS A 292 -4.23 -17.65 6.58
CA HIS A 292 -5.57 -18.21 6.46
C HIS A 292 -6.41 -17.98 7.72
N ASP A 293 -5.82 -18.08 8.91
CA ASP A 293 -6.49 -17.79 10.17
C ASP A 293 -6.91 -16.31 10.30
N MET A 294 -6.19 -15.39 9.67
CA MET A 294 -6.55 -13.98 9.56
C MET A 294 -7.65 -13.76 8.49
N LEU A 295 -7.51 -14.41 7.34
CA LEU A 295 -8.37 -14.21 6.17
C LEU A 295 -9.77 -14.82 6.34
N ARG A 296 -9.88 -16.06 6.81
CA ARG A 296 -11.17 -16.77 6.88
C ARG A 296 -12.21 -16.04 7.72
N PRO A 297 -11.91 -15.54 8.95
CA PRO A 297 -12.86 -14.75 9.71
C PRO A 297 -13.29 -13.50 8.95
N HIS A 298 -12.38 -12.82 8.27
CA HIS A 298 -12.67 -11.62 7.48
C HIS A 298 -13.70 -11.89 6.37
N LEU A 299 -13.50 -12.95 5.58
CA LEU A 299 -14.42 -13.32 4.50
C LEU A 299 -15.80 -13.73 5.02
N SER A 300 -15.85 -14.32 6.22
CA SER A 300 -17.10 -14.75 6.86
C SER A 300 -17.91 -13.62 7.51
N GLN A 301 -17.36 -12.42 7.65
CA GLN A 301 -18.07 -11.31 8.30
C GLN A 301 -19.35 -10.95 7.51
N SER A 302 -20.50 -11.04 8.18
CA SER A 302 -21.67 -10.25 7.78
C SER A 302 -21.35 -8.78 8.09
N THR A 303 -21.82 -7.86 7.25
CA THR A 303 -21.58 -6.39 7.20
C THR A 303 -21.81 -5.58 8.49
N LYS A 304 -21.86 -6.20 9.67
CA LYS A 304 -21.87 -5.54 10.97
C LYS A 304 -20.44 -5.49 11.51
N THR A 305 -19.77 -4.38 11.24
CA THR A 305 -18.51 -4.01 11.89
C THR A 305 -18.66 -4.17 13.40
N LYS A 306 -17.80 -4.99 14.04
CA LYS A 306 -17.57 -4.83 15.47
C LYS A 306 -16.93 -3.45 15.63
N ALA A 307 -17.71 -2.46 16.07
CA ALA A 307 -17.17 -1.25 16.65
C ALA A 307 -16.02 -1.66 17.56
N LYS A 308 -14.85 -0.99 17.44
CA LYS A 308 -13.73 -1.15 18.38
C LYS A 308 -14.35 -1.23 19.77
N SER A 309 -14.26 -2.41 20.39
CA SER A 309 -14.83 -2.67 21.71
C SER A 309 -14.09 -1.76 22.67
N SER A 310 -14.58 -0.53 22.85
CA SER A 310 -14.20 0.31 23.97
C SER A 310 -14.87 -0.30 25.18
N THR A 311 -14.24 -1.32 25.74
CA THR A 311 -14.34 -1.55 27.17
C THR A 311 -14.11 -0.18 27.81
N LYS A 312 -15.14 0.38 28.43
CA LYS A 312 -15.10 1.60 29.24
C LYS A 312 -14.15 1.37 30.42
N GLN A 313 -12.85 1.29 30.15
CA GLN A 313 -11.83 1.50 31.15
C GLN A 313 -11.81 3.00 31.43
N ALA A 314 -11.75 3.36 32.71
CA ALA A 314 -11.61 4.74 33.12
C ALA A 314 -10.40 5.34 32.39
N THR A 315 -10.61 6.46 31.71
CA THR A 315 -9.55 7.15 30.96
C THR A 315 -8.40 7.47 31.94
N PRO A 316 -7.17 6.98 31.69
CA PRO A 316 -6.06 7.25 32.58
C PRO A 316 -5.82 8.76 32.72
N PRO A 317 -5.48 9.26 33.92
CA PRO A 317 -5.14 10.67 34.07
C PRO A 317 -3.86 10.99 33.28
N PHE A 318 -3.73 12.25 32.88
CA PHE A 318 -2.52 12.74 32.22
C PHE A 318 -1.31 12.66 33.17
N ARG A 319 -0.22 12.05 32.71
CA ARG A 319 1.09 12.22 33.34
C ARG A 319 1.57 13.64 33.07
N GLN A 320 1.88 14.43 34.11
CA GLN A 320 2.15 15.87 33.96
C GLN A 320 3.28 16.15 32.95
N THR A 321 4.47 15.59 33.19
CA THR A 321 5.63 15.74 32.30
C THR A 321 6.36 14.41 32.18
N VAL A 322 6.67 13.99 30.95
CA VAL A 322 7.53 12.84 30.64
C VAL A 322 8.75 13.37 29.92
N GLN A 323 9.94 12.87 30.28
CA GLN A 323 11.19 13.26 29.65
C GLN A 323 11.98 12.02 29.20
N CYS A 324 12.58 12.08 28.02
CA CYS A 324 13.65 11.20 27.55
C CYS A 324 14.90 12.05 27.39
N ASN A 325 16.00 11.69 28.06
CA ASN A 325 17.25 12.43 28.02
C ASN A 325 18.43 11.49 27.81
N SER A 326 19.07 11.56 26.63
CA SER A 326 20.24 10.72 26.30
C SER A 326 19.99 9.21 26.39
N GLU A 327 18.77 8.78 26.08
CA GLU A 327 18.37 7.37 26.13
C GLU A 327 18.15 6.79 24.72
N SER A 328 18.05 5.47 24.62
CA SER A 328 17.79 4.80 23.35
C SER A 328 16.85 3.59 23.47
N GLY A 329 16.03 3.36 22.44
CA GLY A 329 15.16 2.18 22.35
C GLY A 329 13.92 2.23 23.26
N HIS A 330 13.46 3.43 23.61
CA HIS A 330 12.30 3.62 24.49
C HIS A 330 10.99 3.65 23.71
N VAL A 331 9.96 3.00 24.28
CA VAL A 331 8.58 3.09 23.80
C VAL A 331 7.75 3.89 24.80
N ILE A 332 7.12 4.97 24.35
CA ILE A 332 6.30 5.89 25.14
C ILE A 332 4.85 5.83 24.62
N SER A 333 3.87 5.59 25.51
CA SER A 333 2.45 5.52 25.14
C SER A 333 1.51 6.13 26.17
N GLY A 334 0.23 6.31 25.86
CA GLY A 334 -0.79 6.80 26.79
C GLY A 334 -0.91 8.33 26.86
N ARG A 335 -1.50 8.84 27.95
CA ARG A 335 -1.87 10.26 28.10
C ARG A 335 -0.79 11.08 28.81
N ILE A 336 -0.25 12.10 28.15
CA ILE A 336 0.91 12.88 28.59
C ILE A 336 0.64 14.38 28.47
N GLY A 337 0.88 15.16 29.52
CA GLY A 337 0.71 16.61 29.47
C GLY A 337 1.78 17.23 28.56
N SER A 338 3.04 17.15 28.97
CA SER A 338 4.19 17.59 28.18
C SER A 338 5.21 16.48 28.00
N LEU A 339 5.70 16.30 26.78
CA LEU A 339 6.75 15.34 26.44
C LEU A 339 7.98 16.06 25.91
N LEU A 340 9.10 15.94 26.60
CA LEU A 340 10.41 16.44 26.14
C LEU A 340 11.30 15.25 25.78
N ILE A 341 11.81 15.22 24.56
CA ILE A 341 12.77 14.22 24.09
C ILE A 341 14.03 14.96 23.65
N GLN A 342 15.14 14.71 24.33
CA GLN A 342 16.41 15.39 24.09
C GLN A 342 17.56 14.40 24.00
N SER A 343 18.35 14.51 22.92
CA SER A 343 19.52 13.67 22.68
C SER A 343 19.22 12.17 22.68
N CYS A 344 18.00 11.76 22.31
CA CYS A 344 17.58 10.36 22.31
C CYS A 344 17.59 9.73 20.90
N GLU A 345 17.83 8.42 20.85
CA GLU A 345 17.89 7.62 19.62
C GLU A 345 16.86 6.49 19.64
N ASP A 346 16.25 6.17 18.50
CA ASP A 346 15.26 5.08 18.39
C ASP A 346 14.09 5.16 19.39
N VAL A 347 13.60 6.37 19.69
CA VAL A 347 12.42 6.55 20.56
C VAL A 347 11.14 6.39 19.74
N VAL A 348 10.24 5.54 20.21
CA VAL A 348 8.91 5.35 19.60
C VAL A 348 7.84 5.88 20.54
N VAL A 349 7.14 6.92 20.12
CA VAL A 349 5.92 7.39 20.77
C VAL A 349 4.74 6.80 20.02
N GLN A 350 3.96 5.92 20.66
CA GLN A 350 2.87 5.22 20.00
C GLN A 350 1.59 5.23 20.82
N ASP A 351 0.43 5.31 20.14
CA ASP A 351 -0.89 5.24 20.76
C ASP A 351 -1.01 6.19 21.97
N ALA A 352 -0.62 7.45 21.73
CA ALA A 352 -0.45 8.46 22.75
C ALA A 352 -1.31 9.70 22.48
N GLU A 353 -1.82 10.30 23.54
CA GLU A 353 -2.49 11.60 23.51
C GLU A 353 -1.67 12.59 24.35
N ILE A 354 -1.22 13.66 23.71
CA ILE A 354 -0.20 14.56 24.27
C ILE A 354 -0.67 16.02 24.15
N ASN A 355 -0.46 16.87 25.15
CA ASN A 355 -0.81 18.29 24.97
C ASN A 355 0.29 19.06 24.23
N ASN A 356 1.56 18.74 24.44
CA ASN A 356 2.67 19.29 23.67
C ASN A 356 3.88 18.35 23.66
N ILE A 357 4.63 18.36 22.56
CA ILE A 357 5.86 17.59 22.40
C ILE A 357 6.99 18.49 21.89
N VAL A 358 8.17 18.32 22.49
CA VAL A 358 9.40 19.01 22.10
C VAL A 358 10.48 17.96 21.86
N ILE A 359 11.06 17.95 20.65
CA ILE A 359 12.09 16.99 20.22
C ILE A 359 13.35 17.75 19.82
N ILE A 360 14.47 17.43 20.46
CA ILE A 360 15.73 18.16 20.30
C ILE A 360 16.87 17.17 20.10
N ASP A 361 17.67 17.38 19.05
CA ASP A 361 18.88 16.59 18.77
C ASP A 361 18.62 15.07 18.84
N SER A 362 17.47 14.59 18.31
CA SER A 362 16.97 13.22 18.52
C SER A 362 16.43 12.55 17.25
N ASN A 363 16.35 11.21 17.27
CA ASN A 363 15.65 10.40 16.27
C ASN A 363 14.41 9.75 16.89
N VAL A 364 13.23 10.15 16.41
CA VAL A 364 11.94 9.80 17.03
C VAL A 364 10.92 9.34 16.00
N SER A 365 10.17 8.29 16.32
CA SER A 365 9.01 7.84 15.56
C SER A 365 7.73 8.07 16.36
N LEU A 366 6.81 8.86 15.81
CA LEU A 366 5.45 9.05 16.32
C LEU A 366 4.50 8.16 15.51
N ARG A 367 3.71 7.31 16.18
CA ARG A 367 2.75 6.39 15.54
C ARG A 367 1.39 6.47 16.19
N ASN A 368 0.36 6.79 15.40
CA ASN A 368 -1.01 6.94 15.91
C ASN A 368 -1.06 7.87 17.14
N THR A 369 -0.33 9.00 17.05
CA THR A 369 -0.19 9.97 18.14
C THR A 369 -1.10 11.16 17.89
N ARG A 370 -1.89 11.53 18.89
CA ARG A 370 -2.71 12.73 18.87
C ARG A 370 -2.07 13.80 19.76
N VAL A 371 -1.74 14.94 19.19
CA VAL A 371 -1.20 16.09 19.93
C VAL A 371 -2.13 17.28 19.76
N ILE A 372 -2.70 17.78 20.85
CA ILE A 372 -3.56 18.97 20.82
C ILE A 372 -3.03 20.00 21.81
N SER A 373 -2.61 21.16 21.32
CA SER A 373 -1.97 22.22 22.09
C SER A 373 -2.72 23.53 21.92
N MET A 374 -2.81 24.32 23.00
CA MET A 374 -3.24 25.73 22.90
C MET A 374 -2.19 26.63 22.24
N GLY A 375 -0.97 26.12 21.99
CA GLY A 375 0.12 26.84 21.34
C GLY A 375 0.67 26.02 20.18
N THR A 376 1.94 25.63 20.28
CA THR A 376 2.54 24.71 19.29
C THR A 376 2.33 23.26 19.71
N ALA A 377 1.85 22.40 18.81
CA ALA A 377 1.67 20.98 19.11
C ALA A 377 3.01 20.23 19.16
N LEU A 378 3.78 20.29 18.07
CA LEU A 378 5.11 19.68 17.96
C LEU A 378 6.19 20.71 17.66
N LYS A 379 7.22 20.76 18.50
CA LYS A 379 8.46 21.53 18.25
C LYS A 379 9.63 20.60 17.97
N THR A 380 10.37 20.86 16.89
CA THR A 380 11.57 20.08 16.56
C THR A 380 12.79 20.96 16.34
N ARG A 381 13.96 20.50 16.80
CA ARG A 381 15.26 21.12 16.54
C ARG A 381 16.32 20.06 16.26
N ASN A 382 17.05 20.19 15.14
CA ASN A 382 18.16 19.29 14.78
C ASN A 382 17.80 17.79 14.87
N SER A 383 16.58 17.42 14.50
CA SER A 383 16.04 16.08 14.76
C SER A 383 15.56 15.40 13.47
N ASN A 384 15.55 14.07 13.48
CA ASN A 384 14.81 13.29 12.47
C ASN A 384 13.54 12.74 13.12
N VAL A 385 12.38 13.12 12.59
CA VAL A 385 11.08 12.70 13.14
C VAL A 385 10.26 12.01 12.07
N THR A 386 9.89 10.76 12.32
CA THR A 386 8.96 10.01 11.48
C THR A 386 7.59 10.04 12.13
N ILE A 387 6.55 10.49 11.43
CA ILE A 387 5.16 10.55 11.91
C ILE A 387 4.31 9.64 11.03
N THR A 388 3.57 8.72 11.63
CA THR A 388 2.76 7.71 10.94
C THR A 388 1.37 7.65 11.54
N GLY A 389 0.38 8.11 10.79
CA GLY A 389 -0.97 8.32 11.31
C GLY A 389 -1.02 9.46 12.32
N GLY A 390 -2.20 9.69 12.89
CA GLY A 390 -2.39 10.63 13.99
C GLY A 390 -2.80 12.04 13.57
N HIS A 391 -2.79 12.94 14.55
CA HIS A 391 -3.39 14.26 14.43
C HIS A 391 -2.63 15.26 15.30
N LEU A 392 -2.14 16.34 14.70
CA LEU A 392 -1.42 17.41 15.39
C LEU A 392 -2.20 18.72 15.24
N GLU A 393 -2.61 19.31 16.35
CA GLU A 393 -3.48 20.47 16.40
C GLU A 393 -2.94 21.54 17.36
N GLY A 394 -2.98 22.80 16.93
CA GLY A 394 -2.80 23.96 17.80
C GLY A 394 -2.82 25.28 17.04
N GLU A 395 -2.40 26.37 17.69
CA GLU A 395 -2.15 27.64 16.99
C GLU A 395 -1.11 27.43 15.87
N VAL A 396 -0.07 26.64 16.18
CA VAL A 396 0.85 26.09 15.19
C VAL A 396 0.94 24.57 15.34
N ALA A 397 0.58 23.79 14.32
CA ALA A 397 0.66 22.32 14.46
C ALA A 397 2.12 21.86 14.59
N ILE A 398 3.02 22.33 13.73
CA ILE A 398 4.45 22.01 13.78
C ILE A 398 5.30 23.28 13.69
N GLU A 399 6.23 23.44 14.64
CA GLU A 399 7.35 24.37 14.53
C GLU A 399 8.66 23.57 14.39
N THR A 400 9.35 23.74 13.26
CA THR A 400 10.56 22.95 12.95
C THR A 400 11.77 23.82 12.65
N ASN A 401 12.92 23.44 13.19
CA ASN A 401 14.21 24.10 12.98
C ASN A 401 15.29 23.07 12.63
N ASN A 402 15.95 23.23 11.48
CA ASN A 402 17.06 22.37 11.01
C ASN A 402 16.76 20.87 11.20
N SER A 403 15.53 20.45 10.88
CA SER A 403 15.07 19.08 11.11
C SER A 403 14.55 18.44 9.84
N ARG A 404 14.51 17.11 9.83
CA ARG A 404 13.88 16.31 8.77
C ARG A 404 12.66 15.61 9.34
N LEU A 405 11.49 15.91 8.78
CA LEU A 405 10.23 15.29 9.17
C LEU A 405 9.69 14.46 8.02
N ASP A 406 9.38 13.20 8.27
CA ASP A 406 8.69 12.32 7.34
C ASP A 406 7.30 12.02 7.90
N ILE A 407 6.27 12.61 7.30
CA ILE A 407 4.91 12.69 7.81
C ILE A 407 3.99 11.88 6.88
N ALA A 408 3.35 10.84 7.39
CA ALA A 408 2.51 9.97 6.57
C ALA A 408 1.16 9.69 7.22
N GLY A 409 0.06 9.93 6.49
CA GLY A 409 -1.31 9.73 6.98
C GLY A 409 -1.68 10.58 8.19
N THR A 410 -1.00 11.71 8.39
CA THR A 410 -1.20 12.58 9.56
C THR A 410 -1.97 13.83 9.16
N GLN A 411 -2.94 14.23 9.97
CA GLN A 411 -3.62 15.51 9.86
C GLN A 411 -2.91 16.58 10.70
N LEU A 412 -2.63 17.72 10.09
CA LEU A 412 -2.07 18.91 10.72
C LEU A 412 -3.13 20.00 10.71
N VAL A 413 -3.50 20.51 11.88
CA VAL A 413 -4.48 21.58 12.06
C VAL A 413 -3.80 22.74 12.77
N GLY A 414 -3.64 23.85 12.06
CA GLY A 414 -2.99 25.05 12.59
C GLY A 414 -3.90 26.26 12.52
N HIS A 415 -4.34 26.81 13.64
CA HIS A 415 -5.24 27.98 13.64
C HIS A 415 -4.55 29.28 13.17
N GLN A 416 -3.22 29.35 13.23
CA GLN A 416 -2.41 30.40 12.61
C GLN A 416 -1.61 29.85 11.42
N ALA A 417 -0.98 28.68 11.60
CA ALA A 417 -0.23 27.99 10.55
C ALA A 417 -0.11 26.50 10.88
N ALA A 418 -0.23 25.62 9.89
CA ALA A 418 0.03 24.20 10.10
C ALA A 418 1.54 23.93 10.28
N VAL A 419 2.40 24.61 9.52
CA VAL A 419 3.85 24.51 9.72
C VAL A 419 4.51 25.88 9.74
N LYS A 420 5.35 26.10 10.76
CA LYS A 420 6.26 27.24 10.86
C LYS A 420 7.71 26.75 10.89
N ALA A 421 8.57 27.38 10.10
CA ALA A 421 9.99 27.04 10.07
C ALA A 421 10.86 28.28 10.26
N PRO A 422 11.48 28.47 11.43
CA PRO A 422 12.43 29.57 11.66
C PRO A 422 13.77 29.39 10.92
N GLN A 423 14.12 28.15 10.57
CA GLN A 423 15.29 27.78 9.75
C GLN A 423 14.88 26.69 8.75
N ASP A 424 15.70 26.49 7.73
CA ASP A 424 15.48 25.47 6.71
C ASP A 424 15.22 24.11 7.36
N SER A 425 14.12 23.47 6.96
CA SER A 425 13.77 22.10 7.36
C SER A 425 13.22 21.35 6.15
N THR A 426 13.37 20.04 6.16
CA THR A 426 12.84 19.16 5.11
C THR A 426 11.63 18.42 5.62
N LEU A 427 10.50 18.57 4.94
CA LEU A 427 9.29 17.81 5.22
C LEU A 427 8.98 16.91 4.02
N ILE A 428 8.69 15.64 4.28
CA ILE A 428 8.19 14.69 3.30
C ILE A 428 6.79 14.31 3.73
N PHE A 429 5.82 14.50 2.86
CA PHE A 429 4.42 14.14 3.12
C PHE A 429 4.04 12.94 2.28
N SER A 430 3.39 11.96 2.92
CA SER A 430 2.70 10.85 2.26
C SER A 430 1.24 10.85 2.71
N LEU A 431 0.32 11.34 1.87
CA LEU A 431 -1.10 11.46 2.24
C LEU A 431 -1.29 12.31 3.51
N GLY A 432 -0.53 13.40 3.64
CA GLY A 432 -0.65 14.31 4.77
C GLY A 432 -1.77 15.33 4.52
N ARG A 433 -2.57 15.63 5.54
CA ARG A 433 -3.64 16.63 5.45
C ARG A 433 -3.26 17.88 6.21
N ILE A 434 -3.53 19.03 5.62
CA ILE A 434 -3.27 20.34 6.20
C ILE A 434 -4.57 21.14 6.21
N ASP A 435 -4.91 21.62 7.39
CA ASP A 435 -5.94 22.61 7.64
C ASP A 435 -5.30 23.82 8.32
N SER A 436 -5.36 24.98 7.67
CA SER A 436 -4.85 26.25 8.16
C SER A 436 -5.62 27.42 7.54
N PRO A 437 -5.50 28.66 8.06
CA PRO A 437 -6.13 29.84 7.44
C PRO A 437 -5.78 30.05 5.96
N LEU A 438 -4.67 29.47 5.49
CA LEU A 438 -4.24 29.55 4.09
C LEU A 438 -4.72 28.38 3.23
N TYR A 439 -5.05 27.24 3.85
CA TYR A 439 -5.39 26.01 3.13
C TYR A 439 -6.52 25.27 3.82
N ASP A 440 -7.63 25.13 3.11
CA ASP A 440 -8.76 24.29 3.53
C ASP A 440 -8.58 22.88 2.96
N ASP A 441 -8.41 21.90 3.85
CA ASP A 441 -8.27 20.47 3.53
C ASP A 441 -7.25 20.14 2.42
N LEU A 442 -6.07 20.78 2.46
CA LEU A 442 -5.02 20.50 1.49
C LEU A 442 -4.40 19.13 1.77
N VAL A 443 -4.42 18.24 0.79
CA VAL A 443 -3.67 16.99 0.83
C VAL A 443 -2.31 17.19 0.17
N ILE A 444 -1.25 16.80 0.86
CA ILE A 444 0.12 16.85 0.36
C ILE A 444 0.67 15.44 0.25
N HIS A 445 1.22 15.13 -0.92
CA HIS A 445 1.95 13.92 -1.20
C HIS A 445 3.21 14.30 -1.98
N GLY A 446 4.30 14.57 -1.28
CA GLY A 446 5.48 15.21 -1.86
C GLY A 446 6.48 15.75 -0.84
N MET A 447 7.61 16.22 -1.33
CA MET A 447 8.65 16.87 -0.53
C MET A 447 8.45 18.39 -0.51
N LYS A 448 8.56 19.00 0.66
CA LYS A 448 8.61 20.44 0.84
C LYS A 448 9.85 20.82 1.65
N VAL A 449 10.67 21.71 1.09
CA VAL A 449 11.69 22.43 1.87
C VAL A 449 11.02 23.70 2.37
N VAL A 450 10.90 23.84 3.69
CA VAL A 450 10.35 25.05 4.32
C VAL A 450 11.52 25.92 4.78
N ALA A 451 11.50 27.18 4.39
CA ALA A 451 12.54 28.17 4.69
C ALA A 451 12.05 29.18 5.76
N PRO A 452 12.94 29.96 6.39
CA PRO A 452 12.57 31.03 7.31
C PRO A 452 11.39 31.88 6.80
N GLY A 453 10.32 31.95 7.59
CA GLY A 453 9.11 32.73 7.24
C GLY A 453 8.13 32.03 6.29
N SER A 454 8.36 30.76 5.95
CA SER A 454 7.37 29.93 5.25
C SER A 454 6.24 29.55 6.21
N TYR A 455 5.00 29.72 5.75
CA TYR A 455 3.79 29.24 6.42
C TYR A 455 3.10 28.25 5.49
N LEU A 456 2.93 27.01 5.97
CA LEU A 456 1.98 26.05 5.41
C LEU A 456 0.72 26.05 6.27
#